data_AF-A0A9P4WFI5-F1
#
_entry.id   AF-A0A9P4WFI5-F1
#
_cell.length_a   1.000
_cell.length_b   1.000
_cell.length_c   1.000
_cell.angle_alpha   90.00
_cell.angle_beta   90.00
_cell.angle_gamma   90.00
#
_symmetry.space_group_name_H-M   'P 1'
#
loop_
_entity.id
_entity.type
_entity.pdbx_description
1 polymer ?
#
loop_
_entity_poly.entity_id
_entity_poly.type
_entity_poly.pdbx_seq_one_letter_code
_entity_poly.pdbx_strand_id
1 'polypeptide(L)'
;MQLQSLLVSALAATASAYRISVYSADNYQGTQRSWTTAGTHSVGFTVKSWIWESSIADDCCIAFCKGSTNVGRYCGSARKSTSSAGVNKVVTGCGSAVLNC
;
A
#
# COMPACT_ATOMS: atom_id res chain seq x y z
N MET A 1 48.25 8.13 14.31
CA MET A 1 46.91 7.83 14.86
C MET A 1 45.90 8.33 13.84
N GLN A 2 45.37 7.46 12.99
CA GLN A 2 44.52 7.85 11.85
C GLN A 2 43.07 7.45 12.19
N LEU A 3 42.28 8.45 12.59
CA LEU A 3 40.88 8.30 12.98
C LEU A 3 40.05 8.07 11.71
N GLN A 4 39.56 6.85 11.50
CA GLN A 4 38.63 6.53 10.42
C GLN A 4 37.22 6.95 10.83
N SER A 5 36.75 8.05 10.26
CA SER A 5 35.37 8.52 10.42
C SER A 5 34.42 7.60 9.65
N LEU A 6 33.69 6.74 10.37
CA LEU A 6 32.55 6.01 9.83
C LEU A 6 31.38 6.97 9.64
N LEU A 7 31.14 7.38 8.41
CA LEU A 7 29.90 8.04 8.00
C LEU A 7 28.77 7.00 8.03
N VAL A 8 28.02 6.96 9.12
CA VAL A 8 26.74 6.25 9.17
C VAL A 8 25.75 7.06 8.33
N SER A 9 25.44 6.58 7.14
CA SER A 9 24.33 7.08 6.33
C SER A 9 23.04 6.83 7.11
N ALA A 10 22.54 7.85 7.79
CA ALA A 10 21.22 7.84 8.38
C ALA A 10 20.21 7.68 7.23
N LEU A 11 19.68 6.47 7.08
CA LEU A 11 18.58 6.19 6.17
C LEU A 11 17.40 7.01 6.68
N ALA A 12 17.11 8.12 6.02
CA ALA A 12 15.92 8.90 6.30
C ALA A 12 14.72 7.98 6.05
N ALA A 13 14.14 7.46 7.13
CA ALA A 13 12.82 6.88 7.09
C ALA A 13 11.88 8.05 6.74
N THR A 14 11.65 8.25 5.45
CA THR A 14 10.54 9.06 4.97
C THR A 14 9.30 8.42 5.58
N ALA A 15 8.79 9.02 6.66
CA ALA A 15 7.55 8.64 7.29
C ALA A 15 6.54 8.53 6.17
N SER A 16 6.18 7.30 5.85
CA SER A 16 5.35 7.04 4.70
C SER A 16 3.97 7.59 5.03
N ALA A 17 3.54 8.56 4.25
CA ALA A 17 2.31 9.31 4.54
C ALA A 17 1.03 8.46 4.39
N TYR A 18 1.20 7.22 3.92
CA TYR A 18 0.16 6.23 3.77
C TYR A 18 0.65 4.83 4.10
N ARG A 19 -0.30 3.95 4.39
CA ARG A 19 -0.12 2.52 4.60
C ARG A 19 -1.30 1.77 4.03
N ILE A 20 -1.02 0.76 3.22
CA ILE A 20 -2.00 -0.25 2.85
C ILE A 20 -1.74 -1.52 3.65
N SER A 21 -2.76 -2.07 4.28
CA SER A 21 -2.78 -3.42 4.86
C SER A 21 -3.86 -4.25 4.17
N VAL A 22 -3.50 -5.42 3.65
CA VAL A 22 -4.42 -6.37 3.02
C VAL A 22 -4.37 -7.71 3.74
N TYR A 23 -5.51 -8.39 3.76
CA TYR A 23 -5.74 -9.60 4.55
C TYR A 23 -6.38 -10.69 3.71
N SER A 24 -5.99 -11.94 3.95
CA SER A 24 -6.50 -13.11 3.20
C SER A 24 -7.87 -13.60 3.66
N ALA A 25 -8.35 -13.16 4.83
CA ALA A 25 -9.70 -13.44 5.33
C ALA A 25 -10.51 -12.15 5.59
N ASP A 26 -11.80 -12.32 5.81
CA ASP A 26 -12.71 -11.23 6.18
C ASP A 26 -12.37 -10.67 7.58
N ASN A 27 -12.85 -9.47 7.87
CA ASN A 27 -12.71 -8.80 9.16
C ASN A 27 -11.25 -8.60 9.62
N TYR A 28 -10.33 -8.37 8.66
CA TYR A 28 -8.91 -8.09 8.88
C TYR A 28 -8.14 -9.25 9.51
N GLN A 29 -8.47 -10.48 9.11
CA GLN A 29 -7.87 -11.70 9.66
C GLN A 29 -7.03 -12.47 8.64
N GLY A 30 -6.31 -13.48 9.13
CA GLY A 30 -5.51 -14.38 8.32
C GLY A 30 -4.15 -13.78 7.95
N THR A 31 -3.65 -14.14 6.77
CA THR A 31 -2.37 -13.67 6.26
C THR A 31 -2.46 -12.18 5.94
N GLN A 32 -1.62 -11.39 6.57
CA GLN A 32 -1.52 -9.96 6.32
C GLN A 32 -0.30 -9.64 5.44
N ARG A 33 -0.47 -8.67 4.54
CA ARG A 33 0.65 -7.93 3.94
C ARG A 33 0.40 -6.44 4.03
N SER A 34 1.46 -5.67 4.19
CA SER A 34 1.33 -4.22 4.21
C SER A 34 2.48 -3.54 3.48
N TRP A 35 2.15 -2.42 2.84
CA TRP A 35 3.11 -1.59 2.12
C TRP A 35 2.90 -0.13 2.50
N THR A 36 4.01 0.59 2.54
CA THR A 36 4.04 2.03 2.80
C THR A 36 4.77 2.79 1.69
N THR A 37 5.17 2.09 0.63
CA THR A 37 5.89 2.63 -0.52
C THR A 37 5.01 2.68 -1.76
N ALA A 38 5.32 3.60 -2.65
CA ALA A 38 4.63 3.75 -3.92
C ALA A 38 5.00 2.59 -4.85
N GLY A 39 4.15 2.30 -5.81
CA GLY A 39 4.41 1.34 -6.87
C GLY A 39 3.37 0.22 -6.93
N THR A 40 3.70 -0.81 -7.71
CA THR A 40 2.84 -1.96 -7.94
C THR A 40 3.26 -3.11 -7.04
N HIS A 41 2.32 -3.61 -6.24
CA HIS A 41 2.56 -4.67 -5.28
C HIS A 41 1.65 -5.86 -5.55
N SER A 42 2.25 -7.02 -5.85
CA SER A 42 1.53 -8.28 -5.93
C SER A 42 1.24 -8.82 -4.52
N VAL A 43 -0.02 -9.12 -4.25
CA VAL A 43 -0.45 -9.58 -2.93
C VAL A 43 -0.03 -11.03 -2.67
N GLY A 44 -0.06 -11.88 -3.69
CA GLY A 44 0.26 -13.31 -3.58
C GLY A 44 -0.87 -14.16 -2.98
N PHE A 45 -2.01 -13.56 -2.64
CA PHE A 45 -3.26 -14.21 -2.27
C PHE A 45 -4.44 -13.33 -2.71
N THR A 46 -5.65 -13.88 -2.66
CA THR A 46 -6.86 -13.10 -2.92
C THR A 46 -7.24 -12.31 -1.67
N VAL A 47 -7.25 -10.98 -1.77
CA VAL A 47 -7.61 -10.11 -0.64
C VAL A 47 -9.10 -10.23 -0.33
N LYS A 48 -9.40 -10.52 0.93
CA LYS A 48 -10.77 -10.57 1.48
C LYS A 48 -11.10 -9.38 2.36
N SER A 49 -10.11 -8.72 2.97
CA SER A 49 -10.33 -7.45 3.67
C SER A 49 -9.09 -6.58 3.61
N TRP A 50 -9.25 -5.27 3.78
CA TRP A 50 -8.13 -4.32 3.66
C TRP A 50 -8.38 -3.00 4.38
N ILE A 51 -7.29 -2.33 4.72
CA ILE A 51 -7.25 -1.02 5.36
C ILE A 51 -6.25 -0.17 4.58
N TRP A 52 -6.73 0.91 3.99
CA TRP A 52 -5.94 1.96 3.39
C TRP A 52 -5.94 3.17 4.33
N GLU A 53 -4.78 3.49 4.84
CA GLU A 53 -4.54 4.65 5.69
C GLU A 53 -3.76 5.65 4.85
N SER A 54 -4.31 6.83 4.63
CA SER A 54 -3.66 7.93 3.91
C SER A 54 -4.24 9.23 4.43
N SER A 55 -3.38 10.21 4.74
CA SER A 55 -3.88 11.55 5.02
C SER A 55 -4.36 12.17 3.70
N ILE A 56 -5.45 12.94 3.76
CA ILE A 56 -5.97 13.67 2.59
C ILE A 56 -4.95 14.69 2.08
N ALA A 57 -4.08 15.20 2.97
CA ALA A 57 -3.03 16.15 2.62
C ALA A 57 -1.89 15.54 1.79
N ASP A 58 -1.79 14.21 1.72
CA ASP A 58 -0.68 13.54 1.04
C ASP A 58 -0.92 13.34 -0.46
N ASP A 59 -2.14 13.62 -0.93
CA ASP A 59 -2.59 13.40 -2.31
C ASP A 59 -2.27 11.99 -2.82
N CYS A 60 -2.25 11.02 -1.91
CA CYS A 60 -1.90 9.63 -2.17
C CYS A 60 -3.14 8.79 -2.42
N CYS A 61 -3.09 8.02 -3.50
CA CYS A 61 -4.14 7.16 -3.94
C CYS A 61 -3.67 5.70 -4.00
N ILE A 62 -4.61 4.79 -3.76
CA ILE A 62 -4.46 3.37 -4.01
C ILE A 62 -5.48 2.89 -5.03
N ALA A 63 -5.04 2.02 -5.94
CA ALA A 63 -5.88 1.24 -6.83
C ALA A 63 -5.79 -0.24 -6.45
N PHE A 64 -6.95 -0.86 -6.31
CA PHE A 64 -7.11 -2.29 -6.11
C PHE A 64 -7.36 -2.94 -7.47
N CYS A 65 -6.56 -3.95 -7.79
CA CYS A 65 -6.57 -4.60 -9.09
C CYS A 65 -6.90 -6.09 -8.96
N LYS A 66 -7.68 -6.59 -9.92
CA LYS A 66 -7.86 -8.01 -10.21
C LYS A 66 -7.24 -8.27 -11.59
N GLY A 67 -5.99 -8.74 -11.59
CA GLY A 67 -5.19 -8.82 -12.81
C GLY A 67 -4.94 -7.41 -13.37
N SER A 68 -5.39 -7.17 -14.61
CA SER A 68 -5.33 -5.86 -15.27
C SER A 68 -6.60 -5.02 -15.10
N THR A 69 -7.59 -5.49 -14.32
CA THR A 69 -8.84 -4.76 -14.10
C THR A 69 -8.77 -3.96 -12.81
N ASN A 70 -9.04 -2.65 -12.88
CA ASN A 70 -9.25 -1.83 -11.69
C ASN A 70 -10.62 -2.14 -11.08
N VAL A 71 -10.64 -2.54 -9.81
CA VAL A 71 -11.86 -2.90 -9.08
C VAL A 71 -12.15 -1.95 -7.90
N GLY A 72 -11.34 -0.90 -7.74
CA GLY A 72 -11.54 0.12 -6.72
C GLY A 72 -10.37 1.08 -6.65
N ARG A 73 -10.65 2.37 -6.44
CA ARG A 73 -9.63 3.41 -6.24
C ARG A 73 -10.02 4.30 -5.06
N TYR A 74 -9.06 4.62 -4.20
CA TYR A 74 -9.28 5.43 -3.01
C TYR A 74 -8.12 6.41 -2.83
N CYS A 75 -8.43 7.70 -2.69
CA CYS A 75 -7.46 8.79 -2.50
C CYS A 75 -7.52 9.41 -1.09
N GLY A 76 -8.21 8.73 -0.17
CA GLY A 76 -8.27 9.07 1.23
C GLY A 76 -8.45 7.79 2.04
N SER A 77 -8.22 7.86 3.35
CA SER A 77 -8.32 6.70 4.24
C SER A 77 -9.65 5.96 4.06
N ALA A 78 -9.55 4.67 3.77
CA ALA A 78 -10.69 3.80 3.50
C ALA A 78 -10.41 2.40 4.05
N ARG A 79 -11.45 1.65 4.39
CA ARG A 79 -11.31 0.27 4.85
C ARG A 79 -12.50 -0.56 4.41
N LYS A 80 -12.27 -1.85 4.23
CA LYS A 80 -13.30 -2.79 3.85
C LYS A 80 -13.11 -4.09 4.62
N SER A 81 -14.05 -4.40 5.49
CA SER A 81 -14.06 -5.64 6.28
C SER A 81 -14.38 -6.87 5.44
N THR A 82 -15.05 -6.70 4.30
CA THR A 82 -15.36 -7.79 3.35
C THR A 82 -15.22 -7.33 1.89
N SER A 83 -14.38 -8.02 1.14
CA SER A 83 -14.01 -7.69 -0.23
C SER A 83 -14.23 -8.90 -1.14
N SER A 84 -15.32 -8.86 -1.91
CA SER A 84 -15.63 -9.86 -2.94
C SER A 84 -15.01 -9.55 -4.30
N ALA A 85 -14.21 -8.48 -4.39
CA ALA A 85 -13.66 -7.98 -5.65
C ALA A 85 -12.54 -8.87 -6.23
N GLY A 86 -12.01 -9.82 -5.45
CA GLY A 86 -10.98 -10.75 -5.92
C GLY A 86 -9.64 -10.07 -6.19
N VAL A 87 -9.29 -9.05 -5.39
CA VAL A 87 -8.04 -8.29 -5.56
C VAL A 87 -6.84 -9.21 -5.38
N ASN A 88 -5.89 -9.13 -6.30
CA ASN A 88 -4.62 -9.85 -6.24
C ASN A 88 -3.39 -8.92 -6.38
N LYS A 89 -3.62 -7.64 -6.70
CA LYS A 89 -2.60 -6.63 -6.90
C LYS A 89 -3.09 -5.28 -6.38
N VAL A 90 -2.20 -4.49 -5.79
CA VAL A 90 -2.48 -3.12 -5.38
C VAL A 90 -1.44 -2.17 -5.97
N VAL A 91 -1.86 -0.98 -6.35
CA VAL A 91 -0.98 0.04 -6.93
C VAL A 91 -1.15 1.33 -6.14
N THR A 92 -0.05 1.82 -5.59
CA THR A 92 -0.02 3.04 -4.76
C THR A 92 0.78 4.13 -5.48
N GLY A 93 0.33 5.37 -5.34
CA GLY A 93 1.00 6.52 -5.93
C GLY A 93 0.37 7.82 -5.47
N CYS A 94 1.13 8.90 -5.49
CA CYS A 94 0.69 10.21 -4.99
C CYS A 94 0.80 11.28 -6.08
N GLY A 95 0.05 12.36 -5.94
CA GLY A 95 0.04 13.42 -6.94
C GLY A 95 -0.56 12.96 -8.26
N SER A 96 0.16 13.25 -9.34
CA SER A 96 -0.17 12.86 -10.71
C SER A 96 0.20 11.40 -11.06
N ALA A 97 0.53 10.56 -10.08
CA ALA A 97 0.89 9.17 -10.32
C ALA A 97 -0.26 8.39 -10.99
N VAL A 98 0.05 7.75 -12.11
CA VAL A 98 -0.90 6.91 -12.84
C VAL A 98 -0.99 5.54 -12.17
N LEU A 99 -2.17 5.22 -11.63
CA LEU A 99 -2.44 3.94 -10.95
C LEU A 99 -3.00 2.90 -11.92
N ASN A 100 -2.12 2.31 -12.72
CA ASN A 100 -2.51 1.30 -13.71
C ASN A 100 -2.49 -0.11 -13.12
N CYS A 101 -3.62 -0.80 -13.30
CA CYS A 101 -3.66 -2.24 -13.32
C CYS A 101 -3.20 -2.73 -14.71
#